data_AF-A0A6A2Z7X7-F1
#
_entry.id   AF-A0A6A2Z7X7-F1
#
_cell.length_a   1.000
_cell.length_b   1.000
_cell.length_c   1.000
_cell.angle_alpha   90.00
_cell.angle_beta   90.00
_cell.angle_gamma   90.00
#
_symmetry.space_group_name_H-M   'P 1'
#
loop_
_entity.id
_entity.type
_entity.pdbx_description
1 polymer ?
#
loop_
_entity_poly.entity_id
_entity_poly.type
_entity_poly.pdbx_seq_one_letter_code
_entity_poly.pdbx_strand_id
1 'polypeptide(L)'
;MGVKYVVDFAKQCVKLQVLVHVSTAYVSGERSGLILENGYRMGETLNGETGLDINMERKVVDDKLNDLRSQGASDKDITLAMKDLGIKRARLYGWPNTYVFTKAMGEMVVGELKGIVPALIIRPTIITSTYKEPFPGWAEGIRTIDSLAVGYAKGKLTFFLGNLDSVVDVIPADMVVNAMIAAMMAHASHRPLESIYQVGSSVQNPIKYSHLQDYGFRYFSNKPWINKDGKPVIVGKVTVLNSMDSFHRYMAFRYLFLLKGLELTNAAFCHFFQGVYSNLNRKINFVMRLVDIYRPYLFFNAVFDDLNTEKLRMAARTSLVEKDMLYFDPKCIDWEDYFMNIHIPGIVKYIFK
;
A
#
# COMPACT_ATOMS: atom_id res chain seq x y z
N MET A 1 -7.73 15.99 9.71
CA MET A 1 -8.85 16.33 10.62
C MET A 1 -10.05 15.39 10.55
N GLY A 2 -10.31 14.68 9.44
CA GLY A 2 -11.48 13.79 9.34
C GLY A 2 -11.65 12.82 10.51
N VAL A 3 -10.57 12.19 10.96
CA VAL A 3 -10.60 11.27 12.11
C VAL A 3 -11.09 11.95 13.39
N LYS A 4 -10.61 13.17 13.69
CA LYS A 4 -11.06 13.95 14.84
C LYS A 4 -12.57 14.19 14.78
N TYR A 5 -13.08 14.62 13.62
CA TYR A 5 -14.52 14.85 13.46
C TYR A 5 -15.35 13.59 13.63
N VAL A 6 -14.87 12.44 13.13
CA VAL A 6 -15.54 11.15 13.35
C VAL A 6 -15.56 10.77 14.83
N VAL A 7 -14.45 10.97 15.56
CA VAL A 7 -14.40 10.72 17.00
C VAL A 7 -15.34 11.66 17.77
N ASP A 8 -15.34 12.95 17.43
CA ASP A 8 -16.20 13.95 18.07
C ASP A 8 -17.69 13.68 17.77
N PHE A 9 -18.01 13.18 16.58
CA PHE A 9 -19.35 12.69 16.24
C PHE A 9 -19.72 11.43 17.03
N ALA A 10 -18.80 10.45 17.10
CA ALA A 10 -19.00 9.20 17.83
C ALA A 10 -19.31 9.42 19.32
N LYS A 11 -18.70 10.44 19.95
CA LYS A 11 -19.00 10.84 21.34
C LYS A 11 -20.44 11.30 21.56
N GLN A 12 -21.10 11.80 20.51
CA GLN A 12 -22.49 12.25 20.57
C GLN A 12 -23.47 11.08 20.34
N CYS A 13 -22.99 9.93 19.87
CA CYS A 13 -23.81 8.76 19.58
C CYS A 13 -24.01 7.89 20.83
N VAL A 14 -25.06 8.18 21.61
CA VAL A 14 -25.35 7.48 22.88
C VAL A 14 -25.59 5.97 22.78
N LYS A 15 -25.95 5.47 21.58
CA LYS A 15 -26.17 4.03 21.31
C LYS A 15 -24.99 3.35 20.63
N LEU A 16 -23.90 4.08 20.35
CA LEU A 16 -22.73 3.54 19.67
C LEU A 16 -22.06 2.48 20.54
N GLN A 17 -21.96 1.27 20.03
CA GLN A 17 -21.30 0.16 20.74
C GLN A 17 -19.78 0.20 20.53
N VAL A 18 -19.35 0.50 19.31
CA VAL A 18 -17.92 0.50 18.94
C VAL A 18 -17.67 1.40 17.75
N LEU A 19 -16.55 2.13 17.78
CA LEU A 19 -15.98 2.85 16.64
C LEU A 19 -14.85 2.03 16.03
N VAL A 20 -14.95 1.72 14.74
CA VAL A 20 -13.89 1.02 13.99
C VAL A 20 -13.07 2.02 13.21
N HIS A 21 -11.78 2.10 13.50
CA HIS A 21 -10.82 2.88 12.73
C HIS A 21 -10.01 1.97 11.81
N VAL A 22 -10.17 2.11 10.49
CA VAL A 22 -9.38 1.35 9.51
C VAL A 22 -8.08 2.10 9.23
N SER A 23 -6.98 1.47 9.61
CA SER A 23 -5.61 1.94 9.40
C SER A 23 -4.89 1.05 8.37
N THR A 24 -3.63 0.71 8.60
CA THR A 24 -2.82 -0.21 7.80
C THR A 24 -1.70 -0.79 8.66
N ALA A 25 -1.27 -2.03 8.42
CA ALA A 25 -0.13 -2.61 9.15
C ALA A 25 1.18 -1.83 8.92
N TYR A 26 1.29 -1.16 7.77
CA TYR A 26 2.46 -0.39 7.35
C TYR A 26 2.64 0.97 8.07
N VAL A 27 1.80 1.28 9.06
CA VAL A 27 2.08 2.40 9.99
C VAL A 27 3.43 2.23 10.71
N SER A 28 3.94 1.00 10.78
CA SER A 28 5.28 0.67 11.27
C SER A 28 6.44 1.23 10.44
N GLY A 29 6.17 1.76 9.24
CA GLY A 29 7.17 2.33 8.34
C GLY A 29 8.11 1.28 7.78
N GLU A 30 9.42 1.45 8.01
CA GLU A 30 10.51 0.61 7.46
C GLU A 30 11.14 -0.31 8.51
N ARG A 31 10.47 -0.52 9.65
CA ARG A 31 10.94 -1.44 10.69
C ARG A 31 11.05 -2.87 10.12
N SER A 32 12.11 -3.58 10.51
CA SER A 32 12.37 -4.95 10.11
C SER A 32 12.04 -5.96 11.22
N GLY A 33 11.93 -7.24 10.85
CA GLY A 33 11.63 -8.32 11.79
C GLY A 33 10.14 -8.47 12.09
N LEU A 34 9.80 -8.93 13.30
CA LEU A 34 8.42 -9.14 13.73
C LEU A 34 7.81 -7.82 14.24
N ILE A 35 6.73 -7.37 13.59
CA ILE A 35 6.05 -6.11 13.92
C ILE A 35 4.82 -6.37 14.79
N LEU A 36 4.92 -6.00 16.07
CA LEU A 36 3.87 -6.20 17.06
C LEU A 36 2.68 -5.24 16.91
N GLU A 37 1.51 -5.65 17.41
CA GLU A 37 0.24 -4.91 17.43
C GLU A 37 0.17 -3.77 18.44
N ASN A 38 1.24 -2.98 18.52
CA ASN A 38 1.36 -1.85 19.45
C ASN A 38 0.67 -0.60 18.90
N GLY A 39 0.00 0.15 19.78
CA GLY A 39 -0.58 1.46 19.46
C GLY A 39 0.46 2.59 19.49
N TYR A 40 0.11 3.73 18.88
CA TYR A 40 0.92 4.95 18.91
C TYR A 40 0.42 5.92 19.97
N ARG A 41 1.35 6.60 20.65
CA ARG A 41 1.04 7.75 21.50
C ARG A 41 1.00 9.03 20.68
N MET A 42 0.24 10.01 21.14
CA MET A 42 0.21 11.34 20.51
C MET A 42 1.62 11.93 20.47
N GLY A 43 2.07 12.31 19.26
CA GLY A 43 3.40 12.86 19.03
C GLY A 43 4.54 11.85 18.95
N GLU A 44 4.25 10.54 19.03
CA GLU A 44 5.25 9.49 18.80
C GLU A 44 5.74 9.50 17.35
N THR A 45 7.03 9.26 17.12
CA THR A 45 7.65 9.22 15.79
C THR A 45 8.40 7.90 15.60
N LEU A 46 8.62 7.48 14.35
CA LEU A 46 9.31 6.20 14.10
C LEU A 46 10.82 6.27 14.28
N ASN A 47 11.40 7.45 14.09
CA ASN A 47 12.84 7.71 14.13
C ASN A 47 13.31 8.39 15.43
N GLY A 48 12.42 8.62 16.39
CA GLY A 48 12.74 9.30 17.65
C GLY A 48 12.84 10.83 17.55
N GLU A 49 12.50 11.41 16.40
CA GLU A 49 12.37 12.86 16.24
C GLU A 49 11.28 13.40 17.17
N THR A 50 11.45 14.62 17.68
CA THR A 50 10.47 15.24 18.59
C THR A 50 9.63 16.29 17.87
N GLY A 51 8.55 16.74 18.50
CA GLY A 51 7.77 17.88 17.99
C GLY A 51 6.73 17.55 16.92
N LEU A 52 6.37 16.27 16.74
CA LEU A 52 5.18 15.92 15.96
C LEU A 52 3.92 16.42 16.68
N ASP A 53 3.37 17.52 16.20
CA ASP A 53 2.08 18.05 16.62
C ASP A 53 1.15 18.18 15.41
N ILE A 54 0.00 17.51 15.47
CA ILE A 54 -0.95 17.41 14.34
C ILE A 54 -1.52 18.78 13.96
N ASN A 55 -1.72 19.69 14.92
CA ASN A 55 -2.23 21.03 14.64
C ASN A 55 -1.14 21.90 13.98
N MET A 56 0.11 21.75 14.42
CA MET A 56 1.26 22.40 13.77
C MET A 56 1.48 21.88 12.36
N GLU A 57 1.40 20.56 12.12
CA GLU A 57 1.47 20.00 10.77
C GLU A 57 0.38 20.56 9.86
N ARG A 58 -0.84 20.70 10.38
CA ARG A 58 -1.93 21.33 9.64
C ARG A 58 -1.61 22.78 9.30
N LYS A 59 -1.09 23.54 10.26
CA LYS A 59 -0.69 24.94 10.03
C LYS A 59 0.38 25.06 8.95
N VAL A 60 1.41 24.19 8.97
CA VAL A 60 2.44 24.16 7.93
C VAL A 60 1.85 23.91 6.53
N VAL A 61 0.88 23.00 6.44
CA VAL A 61 0.18 22.68 5.18
C VAL A 61 -0.65 23.88 4.71
N ASP A 62 -1.43 24.50 5.60
CA ASP A 62 -2.30 25.63 5.29
C ASP A 62 -1.48 26.87 4.88
N ASP A 63 -0.41 27.18 5.63
CA ASP A 63 0.50 28.30 5.35
C ASP A 63 1.18 28.12 3.99
N LYS A 64 1.67 26.90 3.67
CA LYS A 64 2.31 26.66 2.37
C LYS A 64 1.32 26.76 1.21
N LEU A 65 0.10 26.26 1.39
CA LEU A 65 -0.93 26.36 0.36
C LEU A 65 -1.31 27.82 0.09
N ASN A 66 -1.46 28.63 1.14
CA ASN A 66 -1.78 30.05 1.02
C ASN A 66 -0.64 30.83 0.36
N ASP A 67 0.61 30.54 0.70
CA ASP A 67 1.81 31.10 0.07
C ASP A 67 1.86 30.80 -1.44
N LEU A 68 1.61 29.55 -1.83
CA LEU A 68 1.61 29.19 -3.26
C LEU A 68 0.48 29.88 -4.03
N ARG A 69 -0.69 30.03 -3.41
CA ARG A 69 -1.82 30.74 -4.01
C ARG A 69 -1.57 32.24 -4.15
N SER A 70 -0.96 32.88 -3.14
CA SER A 70 -0.64 34.32 -3.20
C SER A 70 0.42 34.63 -4.26
N GLN A 71 1.31 33.67 -4.54
CA GLN A 71 2.28 33.75 -5.63
C GLN A 71 1.67 33.50 -7.03
N GLY A 72 0.37 33.20 -7.12
CA GLY A 72 -0.29 32.91 -8.40
C GLY A 72 0.16 31.61 -9.06
N ALA A 73 0.63 30.63 -8.28
CA ALA A 73 1.07 29.34 -8.82
C ALA A 73 -0.09 28.58 -9.48
N SER A 74 0.21 27.83 -10.55
CA SER A 74 -0.80 27.00 -11.23
C SER A 74 -1.25 25.84 -10.33
N ASP A 75 -2.47 25.32 -10.54
CA ASP A 75 -2.97 24.16 -9.79
C ASP A 75 -2.05 22.94 -9.88
N LYS A 76 -1.37 22.79 -11.03
CA LYS A 76 -0.39 21.72 -11.25
C LYS A 76 0.85 21.91 -10.37
N ASP A 77 1.37 23.13 -10.29
CA ASP A 77 2.55 23.45 -9.48
C ASP A 77 2.22 23.36 -7.99
N ILE A 78 1.04 23.84 -7.58
CA ILE A 78 0.50 23.66 -6.23
C ILE A 78 0.45 22.16 -5.90
N THR A 79 -0.14 21.35 -6.77
CA THR A 79 -0.25 19.89 -6.54
C THR A 79 1.11 19.23 -6.37
N LEU A 80 2.11 19.62 -7.18
CA LEU A 80 3.47 19.08 -7.08
C LEU A 80 4.14 19.52 -5.77
N ALA A 81 4.12 20.82 -5.47
CA ALA A 81 4.72 21.37 -4.26
C ALA A 81 4.10 20.79 -2.99
N MET A 82 2.78 20.61 -2.95
CA MET A 82 2.09 20.04 -1.80
C MET A 82 2.38 18.54 -1.63
N LYS A 83 2.53 17.78 -2.73
CA LYS A 83 2.99 16.38 -2.68
C LYS A 83 4.40 16.28 -2.10
N ASP A 84 5.30 17.13 -2.57
CA ASP A 84 6.70 17.12 -2.14
C ASP A 84 6.83 17.58 -0.68
N LEU A 85 6.06 18.59 -0.25
CA LEU A 85 5.94 18.98 1.15
C LEU A 85 5.48 17.79 2.01
N GLY A 86 4.39 17.13 1.62
CA GLY A 86 3.85 16.00 2.38
C GLY A 86 4.87 14.87 2.55
N ILE A 87 5.60 14.51 1.49
CA ILE A 87 6.65 13.49 1.56
C ILE A 87 7.76 13.95 2.52
N LYS A 88 8.19 15.22 2.43
CA LYS A 88 9.20 15.78 3.33
C LYS A 88 8.76 15.74 4.80
N ARG A 89 7.49 16.07 5.09
CA ARG A 89 6.94 15.99 6.46
C ARG A 89 6.86 14.56 6.97
N ALA A 90 6.41 13.61 6.15
CA ALA A 90 6.37 12.19 6.54
C ALA A 90 7.77 11.66 6.89
N ARG A 91 8.76 11.92 6.02
CA ARG A 91 10.15 11.47 6.20
C ARG A 91 10.83 12.11 7.41
N LEU A 92 10.48 13.35 7.75
CA LEU A 92 10.99 14.04 8.94
C LEU A 92 10.75 13.22 10.21
N TYR A 93 9.59 12.58 10.32
CA TYR A 93 9.20 11.78 11.50
C TYR A 93 9.36 10.26 11.30
N GLY A 94 10.08 9.86 10.24
CA GLY A 94 10.45 8.46 9.99
C GLY A 94 9.42 7.65 9.19
N TRP A 95 8.35 8.24 8.68
CA TRP A 95 7.42 7.55 7.78
C TRP A 95 7.81 7.69 6.31
N PRO A 96 7.72 6.63 5.50
CA PRO A 96 8.19 6.64 4.13
C PRO A 96 7.37 7.54 3.19
N ASN A 97 6.08 7.72 3.47
CA ASN A 97 5.18 8.55 2.68
C ASN A 97 4.00 9.09 3.51
N THR A 98 3.25 10.00 2.89
CA THR A 98 2.09 10.67 3.49
C THR A 98 0.94 9.73 3.84
N TYR A 99 0.75 8.63 3.10
CA TYR A 99 -0.36 7.71 3.36
C TYR A 99 -0.19 7.03 4.71
N VAL A 100 0.94 6.34 4.94
CA VAL A 100 1.18 5.68 6.23
C VAL A 100 1.33 6.68 7.38
N PHE A 101 1.91 7.85 7.11
CA PHE A 101 2.03 8.93 8.10
C PHE A 101 0.66 9.43 8.56
N THR A 102 -0.26 9.67 7.63
CA THR A 102 -1.62 10.12 7.98
C THR A 102 -2.45 9.04 8.65
N LYS A 103 -2.23 7.75 8.32
CA LYS A 103 -2.83 6.63 9.05
C LYS A 103 -2.32 6.55 10.49
N ALA A 104 -1.00 6.65 10.70
CA ALA A 104 -0.42 6.67 12.05
C ALA A 104 -0.94 7.85 12.89
N MET A 105 -0.99 9.07 12.33
CA MET A 105 -1.61 10.21 13.01
C MET A 105 -3.10 9.99 13.31
N GLY A 106 -3.82 9.31 12.41
CA GLY A 106 -5.21 8.90 12.64
C GLY A 106 -5.36 8.01 13.87
N GLU A 107 -4.49 7.02 14.02
CA GLU A 107 -4.47 6.16 15.19
C GLU A 107 -4.16 6.92 16.47
N MET A 108 -3.19 7.85 16.45
CA MET A 108 -2.88 8.72 17.59
C MET A 108 -4.11 9.54 18.02
N VAL A 109 -4.83 10.11 17.05
CA VAL A 109 -6.06 10.87 17.33
C VAL A 109 -7.14 9.98 17.94
N VAL A 110 -7.33 8.76 17.44
CA VAL A 110 -8.30 7.82 18.03
C VAL A 110 -7.87 7.42 19.43
N GLY A 111 -6.61 7.06 19.64
CA GLY A 111 -6.07 6.66 20.94
C GLY A 111 -6.25 7.72 22.01
N GLU A 112 -5.94 8.97 21.68
CA GLU A 112 -6.01 10.11 22.60
C GLU A 112 -7.43 10.63 22.80
N LEU A 113 -8.16 10.84 21.70
CA LEU A 113 -9.43 11.58 21.76
C LEU A 113 -10.65 10.70 22.00
N LYS A 114 -10.56 9.36 21.92
CA LYS A 114 -11.75 8.49 22.07
C LYS A 114 -12.49 8.69 23.40
N GLY A 115 -11.78 9.05 24.47
CA GLY A 115 -12.37 9.15 25.80
C GLY A 115 -13.06 7.85 26.20
N ILE A 116 -14.37 7.93 26.50
CA ILE A 116 -15.19 6.77 26.86
C ILE A 116 -15.69 5.94 25.66
N VAL A 117 -15.51 6.42 24.43
CA VAL A 117 -15.98 5.71 23.22
C VAL A 117 -15.16 4.44 23.04
N PRO A 118 -15.78 3.24 23.04
CA PRO A 118 -15.08 2.01 22.70
C PRO A 118 -14.61 2.11 21.26
N ALA A 119 -13.31 1.99 21.03
CA ALA A 119 -12.72 2.10 19.70
C ALA A 119 -11.70 1.00 19.48
N LEU A 120 -11.72 0.45 18.26
CA LEU A 120 -10.76 -0.54 17.79
C LEU A 120 -10.11 -0.08 16.48
N ILE A 121 -8.92 -0.58 16.22
CA ILE A 121 -8.11 -0.28 15.04
C ILE A 121 -7.90 -1.57 14.26
N ILE A 122 -8.21 -1.52 12.96
CA ILE A 122 -7.96 -2.63 12.03
C ILE A 122 -6.82 -2.21 11.11
N ARG A 123 -5.74 -3.00 11.10
CA ARG A 123 -4.52 -2.77 10.32
C ARG A 123 -4.38 -3.86 9.25
N PRO A 124 -5.08 -3.73 8.12
CA PRO A 124 -4.88 -4.66 7.02
C PRO A 124 -3.49 -4.49 6.38
N THR A 125 -2.98 -5.58 5.83
CA THR A 125 -1.78 -5.59 4.97
C THR A 125 -2.20 -5.31 3.51
N ILE A 126 -1.46 -5.78 2.50
CA ILE A 126 -1.80 -5.47 1.10
C ILE A 126 -3.08 -6.21 0.72
N ILE A 127 -4.17 -5.47 0.58
CA ILE A 127 -5.47 -6.05 0.25
C ILE A 127 -5.53 -6.40 -1.25
N THR A 128 -5.76 -7.68 -1.53
CA THR A 128 -5.94 -8.23 -2.89
C THR A 128 -7.44 -8.34 -3.23
N SER A 129 -7.80 -9.10 -4.27
CA SER A 129 -9.21 -9.36 -4.58
C SER A 129 -9.88 -10.17 -3.47
N THR A 130 -11.17 -10.41 -3.59
CA THR A 130 -11.90 -11.30 -2.68
C THR A 130 -11.55 -12.76 -2.93
N TYR A 131 -11.57 -13.54 -1.85
CA TYR A 131 -11.35 -14.98 -1.90
C TYR A 131 -12.64 -15.73 -2.25
N LYS A 132 -13.74 -15.41 -1.56
CA LYS A 132 -15.06 -16.03 -1.70
C LYS A 132 -16.18 -15.02 -1.88
N GLU A 133 -16.27 -13.97 -1.08
CA GLU A 133 -17.44 -13.06 -1.06
C GLU A 133 -17.12 -11.64 -1.52
N PRO A 134 -18.04 -10.94 -2.21
CA PRO A 134 -19.36 -11.40 -2.66
C PRO A 134 -19.29 -12.42 -3.80
N PHE A 135 -18.15 -12.52 -4.48
CA PHE A 135 -17.77 -13.61 -5.38
C PHE A 135 -16.24 -13.61 -5.54
N PRO A 136 -15.60 -14.73 -5.90
CA PRO A 136 -14.14 -14.79 -6.02
C PRO A 136 -13.59 -13.83 -7.08
N GLY A 137 -12.46 -13.18 -6.77
CA GLY A 137 -11.72 -12.35 -7.71
C GLY A 137 -12.31 -10.96 -7.91
N TRP A 138 -13.30 -10.55 -7.11
CA TRP A 138 -13.81 -9.18 -7.14
C TRP A 138 -12.74 -8.21 -6.63
N ALA A 139 -12.51 -7.14 -7.40
CA ALA A 139 -11.65 -6.03 -7.02
C ALA A 139 -12.22 -4.74 -7.60
N GLU A 140 -12.09 -3.65 -6.83
CA GLU A 140 -12.46 -2.31 -7.27
C GLU A 140 -11.22 -1.42 -7.38
N GLY A 141 -11.01 -0.85 -8.57
CA GLY A 141 -9.91 0.05 -8.88
C GLY A 141 -8.54 -0.65 -9.06
N ILE A 142 -7.57 0.11 -9.54
CA ILE A 142 -6.17 -0.33 -9.63
C ILE A 142 -5.49 -0.03 -8.30
N ARG A 143 -5.08 -1.04 -7.54
CA ARG A 143 -4.19 -0.88 -6.37
C ARG A 143 -2.73 -1.09 -6.79
N THR A 144 -1.78 -0.89 -5.86
CA THR A 144 -0.34 -0.92 -6.16
C THR A 144 0.11 -2.25 -6.77
N ILE A 145 -0.26 -3.39 -6.17
CA ILE A 145 0.13 -4.71 -6.70
C ILE A 145 -0.54 -5.00 -8.05
N ASP A 146 -1.80 -4.59 -8.23
CA ASP A 146 -2.53 -4.74 -9.49
C ASP A 146 -1.88 -3.91 -10.60
N SER A 147 -1.35 -2.72 -10.29
CA SER A 147 -0.67 -1.87 -11.26
C SER A 147 0.61 -2.51 -11.81
N LEU A 148 1.33 -3.28 -10.98
CA LEU A 148 2.49 -4.07 -11.40
C LEU A 148 2.06 -5.21 -12.31
N ALA A 149 1.00 -5.94 -11.95
CA ALA A 149 0.44 -7.01 -12.78
C ALA A 149 -0.04 -6.49 -14.15
N VAL A 150 -0.75 -5.34 -14.17
CA VAL A 150 -1.17 -4.66 -15.40
C VAL A 150 0.02 -4.22 -16.25
N GLY A 151 1.02 -3.60 -15.61
CA GLY A 151 2.24 -3.17 -16.30
C GLY A 151 3.01 -4.34 -16.91
N TYR A 152 3.09 -5.45 -16.19
CA TYR A 152 3.73 -6.69 -16.64
C TYR A 152 3.00 -7.32 -17.83
N ALA A 153 1.69 -7.55 -17.69
CA ALA A 153 0.87 -8.14 -18.75
C ALA A 153 0.86 -7.33 -20.04
N LYS A 154 0.92 -5.99 -19.93
CA LYS A 154 1.02 -5.07 -21.08
C LYS A 154 2.45 -4.98 -21.64
N GLY A 155 3.41 -5.75 -21.14
CA GLY A 155 4.81 -5.76 -21.59
C GLY A 155 5.59 -4.49 -21.25
N LYS A 156 5.10 -3.68 -20.31
CA LYS A 156 5.69 -2.39 -19.92
C LYS A 156 6.63 -2.50 -18.72
N LEU A 157 6.46 -3.53 -17.89
CA LEU A 157 7.35 -3.80 -16.76
C LEU A 157 8.52 -4.67 -17.21
N THR A 158 9.63 -4.03 -17.56
CA THR A 158 10.84 -4.71 -18.09
C THR A 158 11.83 -5.09 -16.99
N PHE A 159 11.79 -4.42 -15.85
CA PHE A 159 12.56 -4.75 -14.66
C PHE A 159 11.72 -4.50 -13.40
N PHE A 160 12.10 -5.15 -12.30
CA PHE A 160 11.53 -4.96 -10.97
C PHE A 160 12.67 -4.71 -9.98
N LEU A 161 12.48 -3.75 -9.07
CA LEU A 161 13.43 -3.47 -8.01
C LEU A 161 12.89 -4.10 -6.72
N GLY A 162 13.69 -4.90 -6.04
CA GLY A 162 13.29 -5.52 -4.77
C GLY A 162 13.98 -6.85 -4.52
N ASN A 163 13.67 -7.46 -3.39
CA ASN A 163 14.18 -8.78 -3.02
C ASN A 163 13.12 -9.85 -3.29
N LEU A 164 13.39 -10.80 -4.20
CA LEU A 164 12.45 -11.88 -4.50
C LEU A 164 12.22 -12.85 -3.34
N ASP A 165 13.18 -12.94 -2.42
CA ASP A 165 13.09 -13.81 -1.25
C ASP A 165 12.31 -13.19 -0.09
N SER A 166 11.99 -11.89 -0.16
CA SER A 166 11.19 -11.21 0.85
C SER A 166 9.74 -11.69 0.82
N VAL A 167 9.15 -11.75 2.01
CA VAL A 167 7.73 -12.03 2.20
C VAL A 167 6.91 -10.82 1.74
N VAL A 168 5.87 -11.10 0.94
CA VAL A 168 4.80 -10.17 0.63
C VAL A 168 3.64 -10.47 1.55
N ASP A 169 3.30 -9.51 2.42
CA ASP A 169 2.09 -9.64 3.21
C ASP A 169 0.88 -9.14 2.44
N VAL A 170 0.10 -10.10 1.92
CA VAL A 170 -1.16 -9.90 1.23
C VAL A 170 -2.30 -10.60 1.96
N ILE A 171 -3.50 -10.05 1.83
CA ILE A 171 -4.71 -10.64 2.40
C ILE A 171 -5.91 -10.38 1.45
N PRO A 172 -6.84 -11.34 1.27
CA PRO A 172 -8.06 -11.10 0.51
C PRO A 172 -8.99 -10.07 1.17
N ALA A 173 -9.72 -9.30 0.36
CA ALA A 173 -10.54 -8.19 0.85
C ALA A 173 -11.67 -8.62 1.79
N ASP A 174 -12.33 -9.72 1.48
CA ASP A 174 -13.40 -10.32 2.27
C ASP A 174 -12.91 -10.85 3.63
N MET A 175 -11.70 -11.40 3.70
CA MET A 175 -11.11 -11.77 4.99
C MET A 175 -10.89 -10.55 5.90
N VAL A 176 -10.51 -9.39 5.33
CA VAL A 176 -10.41 -8.14 6.11
C VAL A 176 -11.78 -7.72 6.64
N VAL A 177 -12.81 -7.76 5.79
CA VAL A 177 -14.18 -7.43 6.20
C VAL A 177 -14.69 -8.38 7.29
N ASN A 178 -14.45 -9.68 7.15
CA ASN A 178 -14.85 -10.67 8.14
C ASN A 178 -14.14 -10.46 9.48
N ALA A 179 -12.84 -10.12 9.47
CA ALA A 179 -12.10 -9.76 10.67
C ALA A 179 -12.67 -8.47 11.31
N MET A 180 -13.04 -7.46 10.52
CA MET A 180 -13.67 -6.23 11.02
C MET A 180 -15.01 -6.53 11.73
N ILE A 181 -15.87 -7.33 11.12
CA ILE A 181 -17.18 -7.71 11.68
C ILE A 181 -16.98 -8.52 12.96
N ALA A 182 -16.09 -9.50 12.95
CA ALA A 182 -15.77 -10.31 14.14
C ALA A 182 -15.26 -9.43 15.29
N ALA A 183 -14.35 -8.49 15.00
CA ALA A 183 -13.82 -7.55 15.99
C ALA A 183 -14.94 -6.66 16.57
N MET A 184 -15.82 -6.13 15.73
CA MET A 184 -16.96 -5.34 16.18
C MET A 184 -17.88 -6.13 17.12
N MET A 185 -18.22 -7.37 16.76
CA MET A 185 -19.07 -8.23 17.59
C MET A 185 -18.40 -8.54 18.93
N ALA A 186 -17.12 -8.91 18.92
CA ALA A 186 -16.36 -9.18 20.14
C ALA A 186 -16.33 -7.97 21.09
N HIS A 187 -16.09 -6.77 20.54
CA HIS A 187 -16.06 -5.52 21.31
C HIS A 187 -17.43 -5.08 21.82
N ALA A 188 -18.50 -5.32 21.05
CA ALA A 188 -19.86 -5.02 21.49
C ALA A 188 -20.33 -5.94 22.63
N SER A 189 -19.94 -7.22 22.61
CA SER A 189 -20.42 -8.22 23.57
C SER A 189 -19.53 -8.38 24.81
N HIS A 190 -18.20 -8.40 24.63
CA HIS A 190 -17.27 -8.83 25.68
C HIS A 190 -16.22 -7.78 26.07
N ARG A 191 -16.07 -6.69 25.29
CA ARG A 191 -15.09 -5.61 25.50
C ARG A 191 -13.67 -6.13 25.83
N PRO A 192 -13.02 -6.85 24.91
CA PRO A 192 -11.67 -7.38 25.14
C PRO A 192 -10.66 -6.25 25.35
N LEU A 193 -9.53 -6.58 25.99
CA LEU A 193 -8.44 -5.62 26.25
C LEU A 193 -7.72 -5.24 24.95
N GLU A 194 -7.61 -6.18 24.02
CA GLU A 194 -7.04 -5.98 22.69
C GLU A 194 -7.93 -5.04 21.85
N SER A 195 -7.34 -3.98 21.31
CA SER A 195 -8.05 -2.99 20.48
C SER A 195 -7.40 -2.74 19.13
N ILE A 196 -6.33 -3.48 18.79
CA ILE A 196 -5.61 -3.36 17.53
C ILE A 196 -5.48 -4.75 16.93
N TYR A 197 -5.90 -4.88 15.67
CA TYR A 197 -5.86 -6.14 14.93
C TYR A 197 -5.12 -5.95 13.61
N GLN A 198 -3.95 -6.57 13.48
CA GLN A 198 -3.23 -6.72 12.23
C GLN A 198 -3.84 -7.87 11.43
N VAL A 199 -4.33 -7.56 10.24
CA VAL A 199 -5.01 -8.53 9.37
C VAL A 199 -4.14 -8.76 8.15
N GLY A 200 -3.34 -9.82 8.24
CA GLY A 200 -2.36 -10.20 7.24
C GLY A 200 -2.11 -11.70 7.21
N SER A 201 -1.17 -12.12 6.37
CA SER A 201 -0.82 -13.54 6.19
C SER A 201 0.64 -13.86 6.48
N SER A 202 1.52 -12.87 6.66
CA SER A 202 2.98 -13.10 6.66
C SER A 202 3.50 -14.04 7.74
N VAL A 203 2.88 -14.09 8.92
CA VAL A 203 3.27 -15.01 9.99
C VAL A 203 2.64 -16.40 9.82
N GLN A 204 1.36 -16.46 9.46
CA GLN A 204 0.59 -17.70 9.46
C GLN A 204 0.66 -18.49 8.14
N ASN A 205 0.75 -17.80 7.00
CA ASN A 205 0.79 -18.38 5.66
C ASN A 205 1.59 -17.48 4.69
N PRO A 206 2.92 -17.38 4.82
CA PRO A 206 3.75 -16.45 4.06
C PRO A 206 3.81 -16.78 2.57
N ILE A 207 3.81 -15.74 1.73
CA ILE A 207 4.10 -15.82 0.29
C ILE A 207 5.29 -14.91 -0.06
N LYS A 208 6.16 -15.34 -0.97
CA LYS A 208 7.33 -14.58 -1.43
C LYS A 208 7.08 -13.89 -2.76
N TYR A 209 7.82 -12.81 -3.02
CA TYR A 209 7.80 -12.14 -4.34
C TYR A 209 8.18 -13.08 -5.50
N SER A 210 9.06 -14.06 -5.27
CA SER A 210 9.41 -15.09 -6.27
C SER A 210 8.20 -15.89 -6.76
N HIS A 211 7.29 -16.28 -5.86
CA HIS A 211 6.06 -16.99 -6.23
C HIS A 211 5.13 -16.10 -7.05
N LEU A 212 4.96 -14.82 -6.67
CA LEU A 212 4.14 -13.88 -7.43
C LEU A 212 4.68 -13.66 -8.84
N GLN A 213 6.00 -13.57 -8.98
CA GLN A 213 6.65 -13.46 -10.29
C GLN A 213 6.39 -14.71 -11.14
N ASP A 214 6.51 -15.90 -10.55
CA ASP A 214 6.26 -17.17 -11.24
C ASP A 214 4.79 -17.28 -11.69
N TYR A 215 3.84 -17.01 -10.80
CA TYR A 215 2.41 -17.03 -11.12
C TYR A 215 2.06 -16.06 -12.24
N GLY A 216 2.57 -14.83 -12.18
CA GLY A 216 2.40 -13.83 -13.23
C GLY A 216 2.97 -14.32 -14.56
N PHE A 217 4.19 -14.84 -14.57
CA PHE A 217 4.83 -15.36 -15.79
C PHE A 217 4.04 -16.52 -16.38
N ARG A 218 3.76 -17.57 -15.61
CA ARG A 218 3.00 -18.73 -16.11
C ARG A 218 1.61 -18.34 -16.61
N TYR A 219 0.89 -17.48 -15.89
CA TYR A 219 -0.44 -17.05 -16.29
C TYR A 219 -0.41 -16.31 -17.63
N PHE A 220 0.42 -15.27 -17.76
CA PHE A 220 0.45 -14.43 -18.97
C PHE A 220 1.21 -15.05 -20.14
N SER A 221 2.08 -16.04 -19.91
CA SER A 221 2.63 -16.88 -20.99
C SER A 221 1.56 -17.79 -21.60
N ASN A 222 0.66 -18.35 -20.78
CA ASN A 222 -0.42 -19.21 -21.26
C ASN A 222 -1.64 -18.42 -21.77
N LYS A 223 -1.92 -17.26 -21.18
CA LYS A 223 -3.04 -16.36 -21.51
C LYS A 223 -2.52 -14.94 -21.74
N PRO A 224 -1.85 -14.68 -22.88
CA PRO A 224 -1.26 -13.38 -23.16
C PRO A 224 -2.34 -12.31 -23.26
N TRP A 225 -2.04 -11.11 -22.75
CA TRP A 225 -2.92 -9.96 -22.94
C TRP A 225 -2.91 -9.55 -24.42
N ILE A 226 -4.11 -9.32 -24.97
CA ILE A 226 -4.27 -8.87 -26.35
C ILE A 226 -4.22 -7.34 -26.39
N ASN A 227 -3.29 -6.80 -27.17
CA ASN A 227 -3.13 -5.37 -27.30
C ASN A 227 -4.24 -4.73 -28.18
N LYS A 228 -4.20 -3.39 -28.30
CA LYS A 228 -5.17 -2.64 -29.11
C LYS A 228 -5.16 -3.03 -30.60
N ASP A 229 -4.07 -3.61 -31.08
CA ASP A 229 -3.88 -4.04 -32.47
C ASP A 229 -4.28 -5.52 -32.66
N GLY A 230 -4.88 -6.16 -31.65
CA GLY A 230 -5.27 -7.58 -31.70
C GLY A 230 -4.12 -8.56 -31.58
N LYS A 231 -2.90 -8.10 -31.24
CA LYS A 231 -1.71 -8.96 -31.13
C LYS A 231 -1.47 -9.39 -29.68
N PRO A 232 -1.09 -10.66 -29.44
CA PRO A 232 -0.72 -11.12 -28.11
C PRO A 232 0.60 -10.47 -27.66
N VAL A 233 0.62 -9.97 -26.43
CA VAL A 233 1.85 -9.49 -25.78
C VAL A 233 2.61 -10.66 -25.20
N ILE A 234 3.81 -10.91 -25.73
CA ILE A 234 4.71 -11.94 -25.22
C ILE A 234 5.47 -11.38 -24.02
N VAL A 235 5.21 -11.96 -22.85
CA VAL A 235 5.91 -11.61 -21.60
C VAL A 235 7.10 -12.54 -21.39
N GLY A 236 8.18 -11.99 -20.83
CA GLY A 236 9.34 -12.76 -20.36
C GLY A 236 9.46 -12.71 -18.84
N LYS A 237 10.45 -13.42 -18.28
CA LYS A 237 10.83 -13.23 -16.89
C LYS A 237 11.39 -11.81 -16.70
N VAL A 238 10.87 -11.10 -15.72
CA VAL A 238 11.27 -9.71 -15.43
C VAL A 238 12.68 -9.70 -14.82
N THR A 239 13.57 -8.83 -15.31
CA THR A 239 14.88 -8.63 -14.70
C THR A 239 14.72 -8.06 -13.30
N VAL A 240 15.24 -8.73 -12.28
CA VAL A 240 15.17 -8.23 -10.90
C VAL A 240 16.48 -7.56 -10.49
N LEU A 241 16.34 -6.35 -9.95
CA LEU A 241 17.41 -5.54 -9.41
C LEU A 241 17.29 -5.61 -7.89
N ASN A 242 18.26 -6.25 -7.24
CA ASN A 242 18.18 -6.59 -5.80
C ASN A 242 18.77 -5.52 -4.87
N SER A 243 19.21 -4.39 -5.41
CA SER A 243 19.77 -3.28 -4.63
C SER A 243 19.61 -1.94 -5.37
N MET A 244 19.63 -0.84 -4.62
CA MET A 244 19.64 0.50 -5.23
C MET A 244 20.86 0.72 -6.12
N ASP A 245 22.02 0.14 -5.79
CA ASP A 245 23.21 0.27 -6.62
C ASP A 245 23.05 -0.45 -7.95
N SER A 246 22.47 -1.66 -7.95
CA SER A 246 22.13 -2.37 -9.19
C SER A 246 21.15 -1.59 -10.04
N PHE A 247 20.16 -0.93 -9.41
CA PHE A 247 19.21 -0.07 -10.07
C PHE A 247 19.85 1.17 -10.69
N HIS A 248 20.66 1.91 -9.94
CA HIS A 248 21.34 3.09 -10.46
C HIS A 248 22.29 2.74 -11.60
N ARG A 249 23.05 1.64 -11.50
CA ARG A 249 23.88 1.15 -12.61
C ARG A 249 23.04 0.83 -13.84
N TYR A 250 21.97 0.05 -13.68
CA TYR A 250 21.07 -0.31 -14.77
C TYR A 250 20.48 0.94 -15.44
N MET A 251 19.99 1.90 -14.65
CA MET A 251 19.43 3.15 -15.15
C MET A 251 20.47 4.01 -15.87
N ALA A 252 21.69 4.08 -15.33
CA ALA A 252 22.79 4.82 -15.92
C ALA A 252 23.15 4.29 -17.31
N PHE A 253 23.42 2.98 -17.41
CA PHE A 253 23.83 2.36 -18.67
C PHE A 253 22.70 2.29 -19.70
N ARG A 254 21.48 1.94 -19.29
CA ARG A 254 20.39 1.68 -20.23
C ARG A 254 19.64 2.93 -20.67
N TYR A 255 19.55 3.96 -19.82
CA TYR A 255 18.68 5.11 -20.08
C TYR A 255 19.40 6.46 -20.00
N LEU A 256 20.15 6.74 -18.92
CA LEU A 256 20.76 8.07 -18.73
C LEU A 256 21.90 8.33 -19.73
N PHE A 257 22.72 7.33 -20.02
CA PHE A 257 23.78 7.45 -21.04
C PHE A 257 23.20 7.75 -22.42
N LEU A 258 22.14 7.04 -22.83
CA LEU A 258 21.44 7.30 -24.08
C LEU A 258 20.76 8.68 -24.09
N LEU A 259 20.18 9.10 -22.97
CA LEU A 259 19.57 10.42 -22.82
C LEU A 259 20.62 11.54 -22.98
N LYS A 260 21.81 11.37 -22.40
CA LYS A 260 22.95 12.30 -22.53
C LYS A 260 23.44 12.39 -23.98
N GLY A 261 23.55 11.24 -24.67
CA GLY A 261 23.88 11.22 -26.11
C GLY A 261 22.83 11.94 -26.94
N LEU A 262 21.54 11.74 -26.63
CA LEU A 262 20.44 12.44 -27.28
C LEU A 262 20.45 13.94 -26.99
N GLU A 263 20.80 14.37 -25.77
CA GLU A 263 20.96 15.78 -25.40
C GLU A 263 22.00 16.48 -26.28
N LEU A 264 23.19 15.88 -26.41
CA LEU A 264 24.27 16.40 -27.25
C LEU A 264 23.87 16.46 -28.72
N THR A 265 23.23 15.40 -29.22
CA THR A 265 22.75 15.35 -30.60
C THR A 265 21.68 16.42 -30.83
N ASN A 266 20.75 16.57 -29.90
CA ASN A 266 19.69 17.57 -29.98
C ASN A 266 20.26 19.00 -29.99
N ALA A 267 21.32 19.27 -29.21
CA ALA A 267 22.03 20.55 -29.26
C ALA A 267 22.74 20.77 -30.61
N ALA A 268 23.40 19.75 -31.15
CA ALA A 268 24.09 19.82 -32.45
C ALA A 268 23.14 20.05 -33.63
N PHE A 269 21.89 19.55 -33.53
CA PHE A 269 20.85 19.68 -34.56
C PHE A 269 19.81 20.77 -34.22
N CYS A 270 20.23 21.86 -33.56
CA CYS A 270 19.38 23.04 -33.29
C CYS A 270 18.02 22.69 -32.66
N HIS A 271 18.01 21.77 -31.69
CA HIS A 271 16.83 21.31 -30.96
C HIS A 271 15.77 20.52 -31.77
N PHE A 272 16.15 19.97 -32.93
CA PHE A 272 15.24 19.17 -33.77
C PHE A 272 14.60 17.97 -33.03
N PHE A 273 15.31 17.34 -32.09
CA PHE A 273 14.85 16.18 -31.31
C PHE A 273 14.28 16.54 -29.93
N GLN A 274 13.99 17.82 -29.66
CA GLN A 274 13.60 18.31 -28.33
C GLN A 274 12.37 17.58 -27.76
N GLY A 275 11.40 17.25 -28.61
CA GLY A 275 10.20 16.50 -28.19
C GLY A 275 10.52 15.08 -27.71
N VAL A 276 11.42 14.38 -28.42
CA VAL A 276 11.86 13.02 -28.06
C VAL A 276 12.64 13.04 -26.76
N TYR A 277 13.60 13.97 -26.64
CA TYR A 277 14.39 14.17 -25.43
C TYR A 277 13.49 14.46 -24.21
N SER A 278 12.59 15.43 -24.34
CA SER A 278 11.70 15.84 -23.25
C SER A 278 10.78 14.70 -22.80
N ASN A 279 10.26 13.91 -23.74
CA ASN A 279 9.42 12.76 -23.43
C ASN A 279 10.20 11.64 -22.71
N LEU A 280 11.43 11.35 -23.16
CA LEU A 280 12.27 10.32 -22.54
C LEU A 280 12.71 10.75 -21.13
N ASN A 281 13.18 11.99 -20.98
CA ASN A 281 13.55 12.56 -19.69
C ASN A 281 12.37 12.51 -18.69
N ARG A 282 11.16 12.89 -19.15
CA ARG A 282 9.94 12.80 -18.34
C ARG A 282 9.64 11.37 -17.87
N LYS A 283 9.79 10.37 -18.75
CA LYS A 283 9.57 8.95 -18.40
C LYS A 283 10.60 8.45 -17.40
N ILE A 284 11.87 8.81 -17.58
CA ILE A 284 12.96 8.43 -16.66
C ILE A 284 12.70 9.04 -15.28
N ASN A 285 12.41 10.35 -15.21
CA ASN A 285 12.12 11.02 -13.94
C ASN A 285 10.88 10.43 -13.25
N PHE A 286 9.87 10.03 -14.02
CA PHE A 286 8.71 9.33 -13.48
C PHE A 286 9.08 7.98 -12.84
N VAL A 287 9.90 7.17 -13.51
CA VAL A 287 10.38 5.88 -12.98
C VAL A 287 11.22 6.09 -11.71
N MET A 288 12.16 7.06 -11.72
CA MET A 288 12.97 7.39 -10.55
C MET A 288 12.10 7.79 -9.35
N ARG A 289 11.06 8.61 -9.59
CA ARG A 289 10.10 9.01 -8.55
C ARG A 289 9.28 7.85 -8.01
N LEU A 290 8.81 6.95 -8.88
CA LEU A 290 8.08 5.75 -8.45
C LEU A 290 8.97 4.86 -7.57
N VAL A 291 10.21 4.64 -7.98
CA VAL A 291 11.18 3.87 -7.19
C VAL A 291 11.42 4.52 -5.83
N ASP A 292 11.62 5.83 -5.75
CA ASP A 292 11.82 6.52 -4.47
C ASP A 292 10.60 6.41 -3.52
N ILE A 293 9.38 6.42 -4.07
CA ILE A 293 8.14 6.27 -3.30
C ILE A 293 7.98 4.84 -2.79
N TYR A 294 8.28 3.84 -3.63
CA TYR A 294 8.03 2.43 -3.30
C TYR A 294 9.21 1.72 -2.67
N ARG A 295 10.43 2.25 -2.76
CA ARG A 295 11.66 1.68 -2.18
C ARG A 295 11.48 1.14 -0.76
N PRO A 296 10.83 1.86 0.18
CA PRO A 296 10.54 1.38 1.53
C PRO A 296 9.81 0.04 1.59
N TYR A 297 8.95 -0.23 0.60
CA TYR A 297 8.15 -1.46 0.50
C TYR A 297 8.84 -2.54 -0.32
N LEU A 298 9.63 -2.17 -1.33
CA LEU A 298 10.32 -3.11 -2.23
C LEU A 298 11.42 -3.93 -1.51
N PHE A 299 11.97 -3.36 -0.45
CA PHE A 299 12.98 -3.99 0.41
C PHE A 299 12.47 -4.25 1.83
N PHE A 300 11.14 -4.18 2.03
CA PHE A 300 10.55 -4.43 3.33
C PHE A 300 10.83 -5.88 3.74
N ASN A 301 11.51 -6.03 4.88
CA ASN A 301 11.90 -7.32 5.42
C ASN A 301 11.34 -7.46 6.83
N ALA A 302 10.02 -7.50 6.91
CA ALA A 302 9.28 -7.64 8.15
C ALA A 302 8.06 -8.52 7.93
N VAL A 303 7.61 -9.13 9.02
CA VAL A 303 6.36 -9.89 9.11
C VAL A 303 5.52 -9.28 10.22
N PHE A 304 4.21 -9.32 10.05
CA PHE A 304 3.24 -8.65 10.89
C PHE A 304 2.66 -9.66 11.89
N ASP A 305 2.88 -9.41 13.18
CA ASP A 305 2.32 -10.23 14.25
C ASP A 305 0.79 -10.12 14.21
N ASP A 306 0.11 -11.27 14.22
CA ASP A 306 -1.35 -11.36 14.15
C ASP A 306 -1.96 -11.98 15.41
N LEU A 307 -1.27 -11.93 16.55
CA LEU A 307 -1.68 -12.63 17.77
C LEU A 307 -3.08 -12.23 18.27
N ASN A 308 -3.41 -10.94 18.28
CA ASN A 308 -4.74 -10.44 18.65
C ASN A 308 -5.79 -10.89 17.64
N THR A 309 -5.44 -10.90 16.34
CA THR A 309 -6.33 -11.39 15.28
C THR A 309 -6.56 -12.90 15.39
N GLU A 310 -5.55 -13.68 15.78
CA GLU A 310 -5.68 -15.11 16.05
C GLU A 310 -6.54 -15.37 17.29
N LYS A 311 -6.32 -14.63 18.39
CA LYS A 311 -7.22 -14.70 19.56
C LYS A 311 -8.66 -14.39 19.19
N LEU A 312 -8.89 -13.35 18.39
CA LEU A 312 -10.21 -12.97 17.88
C LEU A 312 -10.84 -14.10 17.05
N ARG A 313 -10.07 -14.69 16.14
CA ARG A 313 -10.47 -15.82 15.29
C ARG A 313 -10.88 -17.03 16.13
N MET A 314 -10.09 -17.37 17.14
CA MET A 314 -10.38 -18.48 18.04
C MET A 314 -11.65 -18.23 18.87
N ALA A 315 -11.82 -17.02 19.40
CA ALA A 315 -13.04 -16.64 20.12
C ALA A 315 -14.30 -16.65 19.22
N ALA A 316 -14.17 -16.19 17.98
CA ALA A 316 -15.25 -16.20 17.00
C ALA A 316 -15.70 -17.64 16.66
N ARG A 317 -14.76 -18.57 16.49
CA ARG A 317 -15.06 -20.00 16.24
C ARG A 317 -15.84 -20.68 17.35
N THR A 318 -15.64 -20.25 18.60
CA THR A 318 -16.34 -20.82 19.77
C THR A 318 -17.69 -20.18 20.06
N SER A 319 -17.89 -18.92 19.65
CA SER A 319 -19.07 -18.11 20.03
C SER A 319 -20.12 -17.98 18.92
N LEU A 320 -19.73 -18.10 17.65
CA LEU A 320 -20.67 -18.02 16.54
C LEU A 320 -21.40 -19.35 16.35
N VAL A 321 -22.73 -19.29 16.39
CA VAL A 321 -23.64 -20.44 16.20
C VAL A 321 -23.44 -21.10 14.83
N GLU A 322 -22.97 -20.32 13.84
CA GLU A 322 -22.55 -20.80 12.53
C GLU A 322 -21.04 -20.63 12.37
N LYS A 323 -20.29 -21.73 12.51
CA LYS A 323 -18.82 -21.78 12.38
C LYS A 323 -18.30 -21.28 11.02
N ASP A 324 -19.16 -21.23 10.00
CA ASP A 324 -18.81 -20.88 8.63
C ASP A 324 -19.18 -19.43 8.23
N MET A 325 -19.80 -18.65 9.13
CA MET A 325 -20.31 -17.31 8.78
C MET A 325 -19.21 -16.27 8.58
N LEU A 326 -18.11 -16.33 9.35
CA LEU A 326 -17.00 -15.37 9.26
C LEU A 326 -15.66 -16.12 9.14
N TYR A 327 -15.13 -16.21 7.91
CA TYR A 327 -13.83 -16.81 7.63
C TYR A 327 -12.77 -15.71 7.39
N PHE A 328 -11.67 -15.79 8.11
CA PHE A 328 -10.51 -14.90 7.94
C PHE A 328 -9.22 -15.55 8.44
N ASP A 329 -9.13 -16.88 8.30
CA ASP A 329 -7.90 -17.64 8.55
C ASP A 329 -7.06 -17.71 7.27
N PRO A 330 -5.92 -17.01 7.18
CA PRO A 330 -5.10 -17.03 5.98
C PRO A 330 -4.51 -18.43 5.69
N LYS A 331 -4.47 -19.35 6.66
CA LYS A 331 -3.97 -20.73 6.45
C LYS A 331 -4.79 -21.53 5.46
N CYS A 332 -6.05 -21.16 5.20
CA CYS A 332 -6.90 -21.85 4.24
C CYS A 332 -6.66 -21.42 2.79
N ILE A 333 -5.78 -20.45 2.56
CA ILE A 333 -5.47 -19.95 1.21
C ILE A 333 -4.42 -20.85 0.58
N ASP A 334 -4.79 -21.54 -0.49
CA ASP A 334 -3.83 -22.05 -1.46
C ASP A 334 -3.38 -20.87 -2.33
N TRP A 335 -2.14 -20.42 -2.14
CA TRP A 335 -1.64 -19.25 -2.85
C TRP A 335 -1.54 -19.46 -4.36
N GLU A 336 -1.21 -20.66 -4.83
CA GLU A 336 -1.11 -20.92 -6.26
C GLU A 336 -2.49 -20.86 -6.90
N ASP A 337 -3.46 -21.57 -6.33
CA ASP A 337 -4.85 -21.53 -6.81
C ASP A 337 -5.43 -20.11 -6.73
N TYR A 338 -5.25 -19.44 -5.59
CA TYR A 338 -5.75 -18.08 -5.40
C TYR A 338 -5.20 -17.11 -6.44
N PHE A 339 -3.89 -17.10 -6.71
CA PHE A 339 -3.34 -16.17 -7.69
C PHE A 339 -3.66 -16.58 -9.14
N MET A 340 -3.55 -17.86 -9.48
CA MET A 340 -3.70 -18.33 -10.86
C MET A 340 -5.15 -18.36 -11.33
N ASN A 341 -6.09 -18.71 -10.45
CA ASN A 341 -7.48 -18.97 -10.81
C ASN A 341 -8.46 -17.91 -10.29
N ILE A 342 -8.09 -17.11 -9.28
CA ILE A 342 -8.98 -16.11 -8.68
C ILE A 342 -8.47 -14.69 -8.91
N HIS A 343 -7.32 -14.32 -8.34
CA HIS A 343 -6.84 -12.95 -8.29
C HIS A 343 -6.40 -12.42 -9.66
N ILE A 344 -5.46 -13.06 -10.35
CA ILE A 344 -4.98 -12.58 -11.66
C ILE A 344 -6.13 -12.54 -12.68
N PRO A 345 -6.98 -13.58 -12.82
CA PRO A 345 -8.18 -13.50 -13.65
C PRO A 345 -9.13 -12.36 -13.27
N GLY A 346 -9.32 -12.13 -11.96
CA GLY A 346 -10.10 -11.03 -11.42
C GLY A 346 -9.56 -9.65 -11.86
N ILE A 347 -8.24 -9.44 -11.75
CA ILE A 347 -7.59 -8.21 -12.24
C ILE A 347 -7.84 -8.07 -13.76
N VAL A 348 -7.64 -9.13 -14.54
CA VAL A 348 -7.90 -9.07 -16.00
C VAL A 348 -9.36 -8.72 -16.30
N LYS A 349 -10.31 -9.24 -15.51
CA LYS A 349 -11.74 -9.00 -15.74
C LYS A 349 -12.19 -7.59 -15.32
N TYR A 350 -11.78 -7.13 -14.14
CA TYR A 350 -12.33 -5.92 -13.53
C TYR A 350 -11.45 -4.68 -13.72
N ILE A 351 -10.15 -4.88 -13.89
CA ILE A 351 -9.15 -3.81 -13.87
C ILE A 351 -8.56 -3.54 -15.25
N PHE A 352 -8.33 -4.57 -16.07
CA PHE A 352 -7.84 -4.38 -17.44
C PHE A 352 -8.98 -3.84 -18.32
N LYS A 353 -9.09 -2.53 -18.37
CA LYS A 353 -9.82 -1.81 -19.41
C LYS A 353 -8.87 -1.30 -20.50
#